data_AF-A0AAD6VN20-F1
#
_entry.id   AF-A0AAD6VN20-F1
#
_cell.length_a   1.000
_cell.length_b   1.000
_cell.length_c   1.000
_cell.angle_alpha   90.00
_cell.angle_beta   90.00
_cell.angle_gamma   90.00
#
_symmetry.space_group_name_H-M   'P 1'
#
loop_
_entity.id
_entity.type
_entity.pdbx_description
1 polymer ?
#
loop_
_entity_poly.entity_id
_entity_poly.type
_entity_poly.pdbx_seq_one_letter_code
_entity_poly.pdbx_strand_id
1 'polypeptide(L)'
;MSPTSTVPPSSTDILVIGGGPAGAYTAAALAREGFQVTLLEKEHFPRYHIGETMLPSMRPFLRFIGAEEKVESFGFTVKVGAALKLNQAKREGYTDFLARGATSWSFTRADFDDIILKHAAENGVSVHEGVRVTEIKFSAENAEKPTSVEWKSDQAVGETTFSWLVDASGRNGIMSTRYLKNRKFNENPALKNMASWGYWAGAGMYAPGTDRENAPWFEALTDETGWAWFIPLHNGTVSVGVVVSDASNRIKKSQHTDAKALYLSQLQLTPGLVELLGDAKLVSDIKTGSDYSYHASDSKYAGPNYRIAGDAGAHLAFTNGMTAAATISASIRGQCSEEEAMEFHSKKVAISYTRFLMVVLSIYKQIHQQESPVISDLDEDNFDRAFEFIKPVIQGMADTEKLTESVLQSTLDFCANTLAPMDPEMHERVAKRYPSLMSIWGPVLEPQALADIIGDDKEAQEVMKEINARKAVNKVYNWAEHFGDNVNGFTVVLKQGSLGLQRAD
;
A
#
# COMPACT_ATOMS: atom_id res chain seq x y z
N MET A 1 -18.10 -30.74 8.10
CA MET A 1 -16.73 -30.28 8.38
C MET A 1 -16.39 -30.73 9.79
N SER A 2 -15.35 -31.54 9.96
CA SER A 2 -14.83 -31.87 11.30
C SER A 2 -14.37 -30.57 11.96
N PRO A 3 -14.61 -30.36 13.27
CA PRO A 3 -14.12 -29.17 13.95
C PRO A 3 -12.60 -29.13 13.81
N THR A 4 -12.08 -28.05 13.24
CA THR A 4 -10.64 -27.77 13.22
C THR A 4 -10.13 -27.88 14.65
N SER A 5 -9.08 -28.69 14.85
CA SER A 5 -8.39 -28.79 16.14
C SER A 5 -8.10 -27.39 16.66
N THR A 6 -8.52 -27.07 17.89
CA THR A 6 -8.22 -25.77 18.51
C THR A 6 -6.73 -25.60 18.78
N VAL A 7 -5.96 -26.69 18.76
CA VAL A 7 -4.52 -26.73 18.93
C VAL A 7 -3.83 -26.78 17.55
N PRO A 8 -2.93 -25.83 17.25
CA PRO A 8 -2.06 -25.90 16.07
C PRO A 8 -1.27 -27.21 15.96
N PRO A 9 -0.98 -27.70 14.74
CA PRO A 9 -0.16 -28.90 14.57
C PRO A 9 1.28 -28.69 15.10
N SER A 10 1.94 -29.78 15.49
CA SER A 10 3.36 -29.73 15.92
C SER A 10 4.33 -29.40 14.78
N SER A 11 3.93 -29.64 13.52
CA SER A 11 4.73 -29.37 12.32
C SER A 11 3.85 -29.08 11.11
N THR A 12 4.33 -28.25 10.18
CA THR A 12 3.67 -27.92 8.90
C THR A 12 4.73 -27.62 7.83
N ASP A 13 4.41 -27.73 6.54
CA ASP A 13 5.37 -27.31 5.51
C ASP A 13 5.55 -25.79 5.51
N ILE A 14 4.43 -25.06 5.45
CA ILE A 14 4.42 -23.60 5.40
C ILE A 14 3.57 -23.06 6.56
N LEU A 15 4.16 -22.17 7.35
CA LEU A 15 3.47 -21.44 8.41
C LEU A 15 3.24 -19.99 7.98
N VAL A 16 2.01 -19.50 8.12
CA VAL A 16 1.64 -18.09 7.90
C VAL A 16 1.24 -17.45 9.23
N ILE A 17 1.86 -16.34 9.57
CA ILE A 17 1.51 -15.56 10.78
C ILE A 17 0.60 -14.40 10.37
N GLY A 18 -0.62 -14.35 10.91
CA GLY A 18 -1.61 -13.31 10.65
C GLY A 18 -2.63 -13.70 9.57
N GLY A 19 -3.91 -13.57 9.91
CA GLY A 19 -5.08 -13.90 9.08
C GLY A 19 -5.72 -12.70 8.38
N GLY A 20 -5.05 -11.54 8.33
CA GLY A 20 -5.48 -10.41 7.51
C GLY A 20 -5.36 -10.71 6.00
N PRO A 21 -5.73 -9.75 5.12
CA PRO A 21 -5.81 -9.98 3.68
C PRO A 21 -4.54 -10.57 3.06
N ALA A 22 -3.35 -10.09 3.46
CA ALA A 22 -2.08 -10.61 2.96
C ALA A 22 -1.86 -12.08 3.33
N GLY A 23 -2.07 -12.44 4.60
CA GLY A 23 -1.82 -13.79 5.11
C GLY A 23 -2.85 -14.80 4.61
N ALA A 24 -4.15 -14.46 4.67
CA ALA A 24 -5.21 -15.32 4.18
C ALA A 24 -5.10 -15.54 2.66
N TYR A 25 -4.78 -14.50 1.88
CA TYR A 25 -4.50 -14.64 0.46
C TYR A 25 -3.30 -15.55 0.17
N THR A 26 -2.16 -15.31 0.83
CA THR A 26 -0.94 -16.09 0.64
C THR A 26 -1.17 -17.56 0.97
N ALA A 27 -1.84 -17.82 2.09
CA ALA A 27 -2.16 -19.18 2.53
C ALA A 27 -3.10 -19.90 1.55
N ALA A 28 -4.16 -19.23 1.08
CA ALA A 28 -5.06 -19.78 0.08
C ALA A 28 -4.35 -20.08 -1.24
N ALA A 29 -3.51 -19.15 -1.72
CA ALA A 29 -2.73 -19.32 -2.94
C ALA A 29 -1.80 -20.55 -2.85
N LEU A 30 -1.09 -20.72 -1.74
CA LEU A 30 -0.18 -21.86 -1.53
C LEU A 30 -0.94 -23.18 -1.35
N ALA A 31 -2.04 -23.19 -0.59
CA ALA A 31 -2.84 -24.40 -0.39
C ALA A 31 -3.45 -24.91 -1.71
N ARG A 32 -3.86 -23.99 -2.60
CA ARG A 32 -4.35 -24.32 -3.96
C ARG A 32 -3.27 -24.92 -4.88
N GLU A 33 -2.01 -24.76 -4.54
CA GLU A 33 -0.88 -25.41 -5.22
C GLU A 33 -0.53 -26.79 -4.62
N GLY A 34 -1.27 -27.23 -3.60
CA GLY A 34 -1.11 -28.53 -2.94
C GLY A 34 -0.16 -28.55 -1.74
N PHE A 35 0.31 -27.38 -1.27
CA PHE A 35 1.18 -27.31 -0.10
C PHE A 35 0.40 -27.44 1.21
N GLN A 36 1.00 -28.04 2.24
CA GLN A 36 0.44 -28.04 3.59
C GLN A 36 0.67 -26.68 4.25
N VAL A 37 -0.41 -25.93 4.47
CA VAL A 37 -0.34 -24.58 5.04
C VAL A 37 -1.08 -24.52 6.37
N THR A 38 -0.42 -23.98 7.40
CA THR A 38 -1.04 -23.62 8.68
C THR A 38 -1.00 -22.10 8.83
N LEU A 39 -2.12 -21.49 9.24
CA LEU A 39 -2.22 -20.06 9.48
C LEU A 39 -2.61 -19.81 10.94
N LEU A 40 -1.81 -18.99 11.64
CA LEU A 40 -2.05 -18.61 13.03
C LEU A 40 -2.48 -17.14 13.11
N GLU A 41 -3.67 -16.89 13.63
CA GLU A 41 -4.25 -15.56 13.82
C GLU A 41 -4.54 -15.32 15.30
N LYS A 42 -4.10 -14.17 15.82
CA LYS A 42 -4.17 -13.82 17.24
C LYS A 42 -5.56 -13.40 17.71
N GLU A 43 -6.43 -12.95 16.80
CA GLU A 43 -7.80 -12.50 17.07
C GLU A 43 -8.82 -13.54 16.58
N HIS A 44 -10.08 -13.38 16.98
CA HIS A 44 -11.21 -14.15 16.42
C HIS A 44 -11.98 -13.29 15.44
N PHE A 45 -12.32 -13.84 14.29
CA PHE A 45 -13.04 -13.14 13.23
C PHE A 45 -14.55 -13.36 13.39
N PRO A 46 -15.39 -12.40 12.95
CA PRO A 46 -15.02 -11.13 12.34
C PRO A 46 -14.40 -10.15 13.36
N ARG A 47 -13.33 -9.44 12.96
CA ARG A 47 -12.67 -8.43 13.81
C ARG A 47 -12.54 -7.07 13.14
N TYR A 48 -12.65 -6.02 13.92
CA TYR A 48 -12.49 -4.66 13.44
C TYR A 48 -11.09 -4.39 12.85
N HIS A 49 -11.02 -3.66 11.73
CA HIS A 49 -9.79 -3.09 11.17
C HIS A 49 -10.13 -1.89 10.25
N ILE A 50 -9.18 -0.97 10.03
CA ILE A 50 -9.34 0.16 9.08
C ILE A 50 -8.78 -0.19 7.69
N GLY A 51 -9.22 0.50 6.64
CA GLY A 51 -8.80 0.27 5.25
C GLY A 51 -9.92 -0.37 4.43
N GLU A 52 -10.92 0.45 4.10
CA GLU A 52 -12.29 0.02 3.75
C GLU A 52 -12.66 0.28 2.28
N THR A 53 -11.66 0.64 1.47
CA THR A 53 -11.84 0.90 0.05
C THR A 53 -10.84 0.11 -0.76
N MET A 54 -11.32 -0.51 -1.83
CA MET A 54 -10.52 -1.35 -2.70
C MET A 54 -10.24 -0.68 -4.04
N LEU A 55 -9.28 -1.26 -4.77
CA LEU A 55 -8.98 -0.92 -6.15
C LEU A 55 -9.42 -2.05 -7.09
N PRO A 56 -9.73 -1.76 -8.37
CA PRO A 56 -10.10 -2.79 -9.35
C PRO A 56 -9.04 -3.89 -9.52
N SER A 57 -7.75 -3.57 -9.35
CA SER A 57 -6.63 -4.53 -9.39
C SER A 57 -6.78 -5.69 -8.40
N MET A 58 -7.63 -5.56 -7.39
CA MET A 58 -7.82 -6.60 -6.40
C MET A 58 -8.68 -7.76 -6.91
N ARG A 59 -9.51 -7.54 -7.94
CA ARG A 59 -10.32 -8.60 -8.59
C ARG A 59 -9.48 -9.74 -9.18
N PRO A 60 -8.43 -9.49 -10.00
CA PRO A 60 -7.52 -10.54 -10.46
C PRO A 60 -6.94 -11.41 -9.34
N PHE A 61 -6.55 -10.81 -8.21
CA PHE A 61 -6.06 -11.57 -7.05
C PHE A 61 -7.16 -12.47 -6.49
N LEU A 62 -8.35 -11.93 -6.22
CA LEU A 62 -9.47 -12.76 -5.74
C LEU A 62 -9.82 -13.89 -6.71
N ARG A 63 -9.80 -13.64 -8.02
CA ARG A 63 -10.06 -14.65 -9.04
C ARG A 63 -9.04 -15.77 -9.00
N PHE A 64 -7.76 -15.43 -8.82
CA PHE A 64 -6.68 -16.40 -8.74
C PHE A 64 -6.88 -17.41 -7.59
N ILE A 65 -7.31 -16.93 -6.42
CA ILE A 65 -7.63 -17.82 -5.29
C ILE A 65 -9.06 -18.39 -5.36
N GLY A 66 -9.92 -17.89 -6.25
CA GLY A 66 -11.32 -18.33 -6.39
C GLY A 66 -12.30 -17.66 -5.41
N ALA A 67 -11.95 -16.49 -4.87
CA ALA A 67 -12.74 -15.74 -3.90
C ALA A 67 -13.61 -14.62 -4.51
N GLU A 68 -13.44 -14.28 -5.79
CA GLU A 68 -14.11 -13.12 -6.42
C GLU A 68 -15.64 -13.21 -6.31
N GLU A 69 -16.23 -14.34 -6.69
CA GLU A 69 -17.68 -14.55 -6.63
C GLU A 69 -18.23 -14.46 -5.20
N LYS A 70 -17.49 -14.93 -4.20
CA LYS A 70 -17.90 -14.83 -2.79
C LYS A 70 -17.96 -13.38 -2.34
N VAL A 71 -16.96 -12.58 -2.70
CA VAL A 71 -16.91 -11.15 -2.38
C VAL A 71 -18.03 -10.40 -3.10
N GLU A 72 -18.29 -10.73 -4.37
CA GLU A 72 -19.35 -10.12 -5.16
C GLU A 72 -20.75 -10.46 -4.63
N SER A 73 -20.97 -11.73 -4.24
CA SER A 73 -22.26 -12.20 -3.71
C SER A 73 -22.59 -11.72 -2.30
N PHE A 74 -21.60 -11.25 -1.52
CA PHE A 74 -21.84 -10.77 -0.16
C PHE A 74 -22.68 -9.48 -0.12
N GLY A 75 -22.65 -8.68 -1.20
CA GLY A 75 -23.38 -7.42 -1.26
C GLY A 75 -22.61 -6.23 -0.67
N PHE A 76 -21.28 -6.19 -0.84
CA PHE A 76 -20.50 -5.00 -0.52
C PHE A 76 -20.91 -3.80 -1.39
N THR A 77 -20.65 -2.58 -0.90
CA THR A 77 -20.92 -1.37 -1.66
C THR A 77 -20.06 -1.36 -2.91
N VAL A 78 -20.70 -1.34 -4.08
CA VAL A 78 -19.98 -1.27 -5.37
C VAL A 78 -19.32 0.08 -5.50
N LYS A 79 -18.02 0.07 -5.80
CA LYS A 79 -17.20 1.25 -6.04
C LYS A 79 -16.96 1.38 -7.54
N VAL A 80 -17.51 2.44 -8.12
CA VAL A 80 -17.43 2.76 -9.55
C VAL A 80 -16.28 3.71 -9.92
N GLY A 81 -15.67 4.33 -8.91
CA GLY A 81 -14.55 5.25 -9.07
C GLY A 81 -14.13 5.86 -7.74
N ALA A 82 -13.48 7.01 -7.80
CA ALA A 82 -13.22 7.86 -6.63
C ALA A 82 -13.11 9.33 -7.03
N ALA A 83 -13.72 10.20 -6.21
CA ALA A 83 -13.70 11.65 -6.36
C ALA A 83 -12.69 12.28 -5.42
N LEU A 84 -11.85 13.19 -5.93
CA LEU A 84 -10.74 13.79 -5.21
C LEU A 84 -10.75 15.31 -5.36
N LYS A 85 -11.20 16.00 -4.32
CA LYS A 85 -11.20 17.45 -4.18
C LYS A 85 -9.88 17.91 -3.57
N LEU A 86 -8.85 18.06 -4.42
CA LEU A 86 -7.48 18.38 -3.98
C LEU A 86 -7.21 19.88 -3.86
N ASN A 87 -8.12 20.72 -4.34
CA ASN A 87 -8.08 22.18 -4.25
C ASN A 87 -9.51 22.69 -4.03
N GLN A 88 -9.68 23.57 -3.05
CA GLN A 88 -10.98 24.10 -2.67
C GLN A 88 -11.66 24.95 -3.76
N ALA A 89 -10.89 25.64 -4.60
CA ALA A 89 -11.37 26.48 -5.70
C ALA A 89 -11.59 25.74 -7.04
N LYS A 90 -11.04 24.53 -7.22
CA LYS A 90 -11.21 23.72 -8.46
C LYS A 90 -12.24 22.62 -8.28
N ARG A 91 -12.89 22.15 -9.36
CA ARG A 91 -13.72 20.94 -9.29
C ARG A 91 -12.86 19.74 -8.90
N GLU A 92 -13.49 18.72 -8.33
CA GLU A 92 -12.83 17.47 -8.02
C GLU A 92 -12.30 16.79 -9.29
N GLY A 93 -11.16 16.10 -9.16
CA GLY A 93 -10.77 15.09 -10.14
C GLY A 93 -11.54 13.80 -9.90
N TYR A 94 -11.77 13.03 -10.97
CA TYR A 94 -12.46 11.74 -10.86
C TYR A 94 -11.67 10.64 -11.55
N THR A 95 -11.40 9.55 -10.83
CA THR A 95 -10.88 8.32 -11.44
C THR A 95 -12.03 7.36 -11.71
N ASP A 96 -12.31 7.13 -12.99
CA ASP A 96 -13.38 6.26 -13.44
C ASP A 96 -12.90 4.81 -13.59
N PHE A 97 -13.54 3.88 -12.88
CA PHE A 97 -13.27 2.45 -13.02
C PHE A 97 -14.13 1.82 -14.12
N LEU A 98 -15.34 2.35 -14.35
CA LEU A 98 -16.31 1.83 -15.34
C LEU A 98 -15.82 1.99 -16.78
N ALA A 99 -15.07 3.06 -17.08
CA ALA A 99 -14.40 3.23 -18.38
C ALA A 99 -13.54 2.01 -18.79
N ARG A 100 -13.16 1.15 -17.84
CA ARG A 100 -12.38 -0.08 -18.08
C ARG A 100 -13.18 -1.36 -17.93
N GLY A 101 -14.50 -1.26 -17.79
CA GLY A 101 -15.39 -2.40 -17.58
C GLY A 101 -15.18 -3.10 -16.24
N ALA A 102 -14.65 -2.40 -15.24
CA ALA A 102 -14.37 -2.96 -13.92
C ALA A 102 -14.98 -2.10 -12.81
N THR A 103 -15.41 -2.75 -11.74
CA THR A 103 -15.77 -2.09 -10.48
C THR A 103 -14.88 -2.63 -9.35
N SER A 104 -14.94 -2.00 -8.19
CA SER A 104 -14.36 -2.53 -6.97
C SER A 104 -15.38 -2.47 -5.85
N TRP A 105 -14.94 -2.57 -4.59
CA TRP A 105 -15.84 -2.51 -3.44
C TRP A 105 -15.35 -1.58 -2.34
N SER A 106 -16.30 -1.12 -1.54
CA SER A 106 -16.09 -0.57 -0.22
C SER A 106 -16.85 -1.42 0.81
N PHE A 107 -16.21 -1.66 1.95
CA PHE A 107 -16.67 -2.67 2.91
C PHE A 107 -16.24 -2.34 4.34
N THR A 108 -16.86 -3.01 5.30
CA THR A 108 -16.23 -3.19 6.61
C THR A 108 -15.12 -4.24 6.48
N ARG A 109 -13.96 -3.97 7.06
CA ARG A 109 -12.86 -4.96 7.08
C ARG A 109 -13.17 -6.19 7.92
N ALA A 110 -14.09 -6.07 8.88
CA ALA A 110 -14.51 -7.20 9.70
C ALA A 110 -15.16 -8.30 8.84
N ASP A 111 -16.04 -7.90 7.93
CA ASP A 111 -16.72 -8.82 7.01
C ASP A 111 -15.78 -9.30 5.91
N PHE A 112 -15.01 -8.40 5.28
CA PHE A 112 -14.09 -8.78 4.21
C PHE A 112 -12.99 -9.73 4.68
N ASP A 113 -12.33 -9.43 5.79
CA ASP A 113 -11.25 -10.27 6.32
C ASP A 113 -11.78 -11.68 6.68
N ASP A 114 -12.99 -11.77 7.24
CA ASP A 114 -13.67 -13.04 7.57
C ASP A 114 -13.99 -13.89 6.34
N ILE A 115 -14.50 -13.28 5.28
CA ILE A 115 -14.76 -13.99 4.01
C ILE A 115 -13.46 -14.58 3.46
N ILE A 116 -12.38 -13.80 3.41
CA ILE A 116 -11.11 -14.27 2.83
C ILE A 116 -10.45 -15.33 3.73
N LEU A 117 -10.51 -15.17 5.05
CA LEU A 117 -9.95 -16.16 5.99
C LEU A 117 -10.71 -17.50 5.92
N LYS A 118 -12.05 -17.46 5.90
CA LYS A 118 -12.88 -18.66 5.72
C LYS A 118 -12.64 -19.30 4.35
N HIS A 119 -12.51 -18.48 3.30
CA HIS A 119 -12.16 -18.98 1.98
C HIS A 119 -10.79 -19.68 1.98
N ALA A 120 -9.80 -19.17 2.71
CA ALA A 120 -8.51 -19.85 2.86
C ALA A 120 -8.68 -21.24 3.52
N ALA A 121 -9.47 -21.33 4.60
CA ALA A 121 -9.77 -22.61 5.24
C ALA A 121 -10.47 -23.60 4.30
N GLU A 122 -11.42 -23.13 3.49
CA GLU A 122 -12.09 -23.95 2.47
C GLU A 122 -11.15 -24.47 1.37
N ASN A 123 -10.03 -23.78 1.12
CA ASN A 123 -8.97 -24.24 0.21
C ASN A 123 -7.97 -25.21 0.88
N GLY A 124 -8.21 -25.64 2.12
CA GLY A 124 -7.39 -26.63 2.82
C GLY A 124 -6.32 -26.05 3.75
N VAL A 125 -6.34 -24.74 4.02
CA VAL A 125 -5.47 -24.13 5.03
C VAL A 125 -5.93 -24.55 6.44
N SER A 126 -5.00 -25.00 7.29
CA SER A 126 -5.26 -25.20 8.72
C SER A 126 -5.26 -23.86 9.45
N VAL A 127 -6.42 -23.22 9.55
CA VAL A 127 -6.59 -21.90 10.20
C VAL A 127 -6.83 -22.07 11.70
N HIS A 128 -6.05 -21.36 12.52
CA HIS A 128 -6.21 -21.31 13.98
C HIS A 128 -6.30 -19.85 14.44
N GLU A 129 -7.51 -19.46 14.84
CA GLU A 129 -7.82 -18.15 15.43
C GLU A 129 -7.59 -18.15 16.94
N GLY A 130 -7.42 -16.97 17.55
CA GLY A 130 -7.07 -16.85 18.96
C GLY A 130 -5.70 -17.44 19.32
N VAL A 131 -4.83 -17.67 18.33
CA VAL A 131 -3.48 -18.19 18.49
C VAL A 131 -2.46 -17.11 18.17
N ARG A 132 -1.82 -16.58 19.21
CA ARG A 132 -0.78 -15.56 19.08
C ARG A 132 0.59 -16.23 19.01
N VAL A 133 1.33 -15.97 17.93
CA VAL A 133 2.78 -16.23 17.90
C VAL A 133 3.50 -15.29 18.86
N THR A 134 4.29 -15.87 19.75
CA THR A 134 5.05 -15.15 20.78
C THR A 134 6.52 -15.01 20.41
N GLU A 135 7.09 -16.04 19.80
CA GLU A 135 8.51 -16.12 19.44
C GLU A 135 8.73 -16.95 18.17
N ILE A 136 9.74 -16.59 17.38
CA ILE A 136 10.26 -17.32 16.23
C ILE A 136 11.67 -17.81 16.60
N LYS A 137 11.89 -19.12 16.47
CA LYS A 137 13.20 -19.75 16.67
C LYS A 137 13.92 -19.92 15.35
N PHE A 138 15.24 -19.82 15.39
CA PHE A 138 16.12 -19.88 14.22
C PHE A 138 17.06 -21.09 14.31
N SER A 139 17.54 -21.56 13.17
CA SER A 139 18.48 -22.68 13.09
C SER A 139 19.80 -22.34 13.80
N ALA A 140 20.37 -23.32 14.49
CA ALA A 140 21.72 -23.22 15.05
C ALA A 140 22.81 -23.16 13.96
N GLU A 141 22.55 -23.72 12.78
CA GLU A 141 23.48 -23.75 11.65
C GLU A 141 23.37 -22.50 10.76
N ASN A 142 22.18 -21.87 10.73
CA ASN A 142 21.94 -20.63 10.00
C ASN A 142 21.00 -19.72 10.82
N ALA A 143 21.59 -18.71 11.45
CA ALA A 143 20.87 -17.78 12.31
C ALA A 143 19.83 -16.91 11.58
N GLU A 144 19.82 -16.90 10.25
CA GLU A 144 18.81 -16.18 9.44
C GLU A 144 17.61 -17.06 9.05
N LYS A 145 17.72 -18.38 9.24
CA LYS A 145 16.68 -19.34 8.87
C LYS A 145 15.74 -19.64 10.05
N PRO A 146 14.46 -19.22 10.01
CA PRO A 146 13.50 -19.62 11.02
C PRO A 146 13.10 -21.09 10.85
N THR A 147 12.88 -21.79 11.96
CA THR A 147 12.60 -23.25 11.98
C THR A 147 11.36 -23.61 12.78
N SER A 148 10.96 -22.79 13.74
CA SER A 148 9.74 -22.98 14.50
C SER A 148 9.21 -21.67 15.09
N VAL A 149 7.95 -21.68 15.53
CA VAL A 149 7.38 -20.63 16.35
C VAL A 149 6.85 -21.19 17.65
N GLU A 150 7.00 -20.43 18.72
CA GLU A 150 6.20 -20.58 19.92
C GLU A 150 4.91 -19.78 19.80
N TRP A 151 3.81 -20.35 20.26
CA TRP A 151 2.51 -19.73 20.25
C TRP A 151 1.77 -19.93 21.56
N LYS A 152 0.81 -19.03 21.81
CA LYS A 152 -0.11 -19.07 22.95
C LYS A 152 -1.55 -18.84 22.48
N SER A 153 -2.46 -19.60 23.04
CA SER A 153 -3.91 -19.37 23.01
C SER A 153 -4.46 -19.30 24.44
N ASP A 154 -5.77 -19.11 24.57
CA ASP A 154 -6.44 -19.19 25.88
C ASP A 154 -6.42 -20.60 26.48
N GLN A 155 -6.24 -21.62 25.64
CA GLN A 155 -6.32 -23.02 26.05
C GLN A 155 -4.95 -23.69 26.22
N ALA A 156 -3.93 -23.24 25.49
CA ALA A 156 -2.63 -23.90 25.46
C ALA A 156 -1.48 -22.95 25.08
N VAL A 157 -0.27 -23.40 25.36
CA VAL A 157 0.96 -22.91 24.74
C VAL A 157 1.60 -24.07 23.99
N GLY A 158 2.34 -23.79 22.94
CA GLY A 158 3.00 -24.83 22.18
C GLY A 158 4.00 -24.30 21.17
N GLU A 159 4.55 -25.23 20.41
CA GLU A 159 5.52 -24.95 19.37
C GLU A 159 5.09 -25.66 18.08
N THR A 160 5.25 -24.98 16.95
CA THR A 160 5.02 -25.53 15.61
C THR A 160 6.27 -25.35 14.78
N THR A 161 6.85 -26.44 14.31
CA THR A 161 7.99 -26.43 13.38
C THR A 161 7.51 -26.24 11.94
N PHE A 162 8.36 -25.66 11.09
CA PHE A 162 8.04 -25.46 9.67
C PHE A 162 9.25 -25.44 8.76
N SER A 163 9.00 -25.66 7.46
CA SER A 163 10.01 -25.51 6.41
C SER A 163 10.05 -24.10 5.84
N TRP A 164 8.92 -23.39 5.84
CA TRP A 164 8.78 -22.02 5.34
C TRP A 164 7.92 -21.16 6.26
N LEU A 165 8.26 -19.88 6.35
CA LEU A 165 7.52 -18.88 7.10
C LEU A 165 7.04 -17.73 6.21
N VAL A 166 5.79 -17.31 6.40
CA VAL A 166 5.30 -16.02 5.91
C VAL A 166 4.91 -15.15 7.09
N ASP A 167 5.62 -14.04 7.28
CA ASP A 167 5.19 -13.00 8.22
C ASP A 167 4.19 -12.06 7.52
N ALA A 168 2.91 -12.26 7.82
CA ALA A 168 1.80 -11.40 7.41
C ALA A 168 1.10 -10.78 8.63
N SER A 169 1.85 -10.55 9.72
CA SER A 169 1.33 -10.12 11.03
C SER A 169 0.80 -8.67 11.08
N GLY A 170 0.55 -8.07 9.91
CA GLY A 170 0.12 -6.69 9.77
C GLY A 170 1.17 -5.72 10.32
N ARG A 171 0.72 -4.60 10.90
CA ARG A 171 1.62 -3.56 11.42
C ARG A 171 2.57 -4.03 12.53
N ASN A 172 2.32 -5.20 13.15
CA ASN A 172 3.25 -5.79 14.11
C ASN A 172 4.59 -6.16 13.46
N GLY A 173 4.57 -6.62 12.20
CA GLY A 173 5.75 -7.01 11.41
C GLY A 173 6.82 -7.71 12.23
N ILE A 174 6.47 -8.86 12.82
CA ILE A 174 7.28 -9.56 13.83
C ILE A 174 8.73 -9.77 13.34
N MET A 175 8.92 -10.23 12.10
CA MET A 175 10.24 -10.41 11.49
C MET A 175 10.98 -9.08 11.37
N SER A 176 10.38 -8.07 10.75
CA SER A 176 11.00 -6.76 10.51
C SER A 176 11.32 -5.99 11.80
N THR A 177 10.50 -6.12 12.83
CA THR A 177 10.62 -5.30 14.05
C THR A 177 11.45 -5.96 15.13
N ARG A 178 11.28 -7.26 15.39
CA ARG A 178 11.94 -7.96 16.51
C ARG A 178 13.27 -8.59 16.12
N TYR A 179 13.31 -9.23 14.95
CA TYR A 179 14.44 -10.07 14.55
C TYR A 179 15.39 -9.33 13.61
N LEU A 180 14.90 -8.88 12.46
CA LEU A 180 15.71 -8.17 11.47
C LEU A 180 16.03 -6.73 11.89
N LYS A 181 15.14 -6.12 12.70
CA LYS A 181 15.22 -4.71 13.13
C LYS A 181 15.46 -3.75 11.96
N ASN A 182 14.86 -4.06 10.81
CA ASN A 182 15.07 -3.36 9.56
C ASN A 182 13.93 -2.40 9.21
N ARG A 183 12.90 -2.26 10.05
CA ARG A 183 11.83 -1.29 9.81
C ARG A 183 12.34 0.14 9.90
N LYS A 184 12.13 0.92 8.83
CA LYS A 184 12.41 2.36 8.77
C LYS A 184 11.16 3.14 8.45
N PHE A 185 10.82 4.08 9.32
CA PHE A 185 9.75 5.04 9.08
C PHE A 185 10.19 6.08 8.06
N ASN A 186 9.28 6.51 7.20
CA ASN A 186 9.58 7.55 6.24
C ASN A 186 9.83 8.87 6.96
N GLU A 187 10.98 9.49 6.67
CA GLU A 187 11.39 10.72 7.33
C GLU A 187 10.76 11.97 6.71
N ASN A 188 10.26 11.85 5.47
CA ASN A 188 9.59 12.93 4.76
C ASN A 188 8.38 13.45 5.60
N PRO A 189 8.37 14.74 5.99
CA PRO A 189 7.30 15.31 6.80
C PRO A 189 5.89 15.13 6.20
N ALA A 190 5.75 15.11 4.87
CA ALA A 190 4.47 14.91 4.18
C ALA A 190 3.84 13.53 4.48
N LEU A 191 4.62 12.56 4.97
CA LEU A 191 4.17 11.20 5.27
C LEU A 191 4.03 10.93 6.77
N LYS A 192 4.40 11.89 7.62
CA LYS A 192 4.28 11.80 9.08
C LYS A 192 2.92 12.30 9.50
N ASN A 193 1.91 11.45 9.34
CA ASN A 193 0.52 11.81 9.53
C ASN A 193 -0.15 11.03 10.67
N MET A 194 -1.18 11.66 11.23
CA MET A 194 -2.11 11.07 12.19
C MET A 194 -3.50 11.05 11.54
N ALA A 195 -4.13 9.88 11.56
CA ALA A 195 -5.50 9.67 11.11
C ALA A 195 -6.44 9.54 12.31
N SER A 196 -7.54 10.28 12.32
CA SER A 196 -8.66 10.12 13.25
C SER A 196 -9.94 9.86 12.49
N TRP A 197 -10.73 8.87 12.88
CA TRP A 197 -11.92 8.49 12.11
C TRP A 197 -13.04 7.91 12.97
N GLY A 198 -14.25 7.94 12.40
CA GLY A 198 -15.45 7.34 12.97
C GLY A 198 -16.46 6.99 11.89
N TYR A 199 -17.57 6.39 12.30
CA TYR A 199 -18.64 5.92 11.41
C TYR A 199 -19.89 6.74 11.62
N TRP A 200 -20.48 7.20 10.52
CA TRP A 200 -21.68 8.03 10.52
C TRP A 200 -22.84 7.29 9.87
N ALA A 201 -24.05 7.52 10.38
CA ALA A 201 -25.29 6.97 9.85
C ALA A 201 -26.21 8.09 9.35
N GLY A 202 -26.91 7.85 8.25
CA GLY A 202 -27.85 8.81 7.65
C GLY A 202 -27.18 9.94 6.86
N ALA A 203 -25.98 9.70 6.32
CA ALA A 203 -25.31 10.64 5.42
C ALA A 203 -25.95 10.64 4.02
N GLY A 204 -25.69 11.72 3.29
CA GLY A 204 -26.02 11.84 1.88
C GLY A 204 -25.16 10.95 0.99
N MET A 205 -25.30 11.18 -0.32
CA MET A 205 -24.67 10.39 -1.37
C MET A 205 -23.98 11.31 -2.36
N TYR A 206 -22.76 10.95 -2.76
CA TYR A 206 -22.06 11.68 -3.81
C TYR A 206 -22.70 11.42 -5.17
N ALA A 207 -22.92 12.50 -5.93
CA ALA A 207 -23.40 12.50 -7.32
C ALA A 207 -24.62 11.58 -7.59
N PRO A 208 -25.73 11.72 -6.84
CA PRO A 208 -26.90 10.86 -6.98
C PRO A 208 -27.52 10.96 -8.37
N GLY A 209 -27.91 9.81 -8.95
CA GLY A 209 -28.49 9.72 -10.29
C GLY A 209 -27.48 9.83 -11.45
N THR A 210 -26.18 9.77 -11.16
CA THR A 210 -25.11 9.78 -12.17
C THR A 210 -24.37 8.44 -12.22
N ASP A 211 -23.46 8.28 -13.19
CA ASP A 211 -22.53 7.15 -13.27
C ASP A 211 -21.43 7.15 -12.19
N ARG A 212 -21.30 8.26 -11.43
CA ARG A 212 -20.38 8.42 -10.30
C ARG A 212 -21.05 8.20 -8.95
N GLU A 213 -22.33 7.80 -8.98
CA GLU A 213 -23.15 7.67 -7.77
C GLU A 213 -22.44 6.87 -6.69
N ASN A 214 -22.43 7.44 -5.49
CA ASN A 214 -21.91 6.81 -4.28
C ASN A 214 -20.42 6.43 -4.33
N ALA A 215 -19.65 6.97 -5.29
CA ALA A 215 -18.20 6.84 -5.27
C ALA A 215 -17.62 7.48 -4.00
N PRO A 216 -16.54 6.91 -3.41
CA PRO A 216 -15.86 7.53 -2.28
C PRO A 216 -15.36 8.94 -2.62
N TRP A 217 -15.45 9.83 -1.63
CA TRP A 217 -15.04 11.23 -1.71
C TRP A 217 -13.82 11.48 -0.83
N PHE A 218 -12.84 12.17 -1.37
CA PHE A 218 -11.61 12.55 -0.67
C PHE A 218 -11.39 14.05 -0.85
N GLU A 219 -11.08 14.75 0.24
CA GLU A 219 -11.03 16.22 0.22
C GLU A 219 -9.84 16.76 1.01
N ALA A 220 -9.07 17.64 0.38
CA ALA A 220 -8.02 18.40 1.04
C ALA A 220 -8.63 19.37 2.06
N LEU A 221 -8.04 19.46 3.25
CA LEU A 221 -8.47 20.41 4.26
C LEU A 221 -8.23 21.85 3.76
N THR A 222 -9.14 22.78 4.08
CA THR A 222 -9.05 24.20 3.69
C THR A 222 -7.83 24.91 4.25
N ASP A 223 -7.22 24.39 5.32
CA ASP A 223 -5.99 24.93 5.90
C ASP A 223 -4.71 24.24 5.39
N GLU A 224 -4.85 23.42 4.35
CA GLU A 224 -3.75 22.70 3.69
C GLU A 224 -2.99 21.73 4.61
N THR A 225 -3.46 21.44 5.83
CA THR A 225 -2.71 20.61 6.78
C THR A 225 -2.85 19.10 6.58
N GLY A 226 -3.72 18.69 5.66
CA GLY A 226 -4.08 17.30 5.45
C GLY A 226 -5.29 17.11 4.53
N TRP A 227 -5.95 15.97 4.65
CA TRP A 227 -7.14 15.61 3.88
C TRP A 227 -8.11 14.74 4.69
N ALA A 228 -9.33 14.54 4.19
CA ALA A 228 -10.32 13.65 4.78
C ALA A 228 -10.89 12.68 3.74
N TRP A 229 -11.42 11.55 4.21
CA TRP A 229 -12.16 10.59 3.40
C TRP A 229 -13.62 10.49 3.84
N PHE A 230 -14.46 10.14 2.87
CA PHE A 230 -15.85 9.73 3.02
C PHE A 230 -16.05 8.46 2.18
N ILE A 231 -16.23 7.32 2.86
CA ILE A 231 -16.31 6.00 2.22
C ILE A 231 -17.64 5.34 2.60
N PRO A 232 -18.59 5.23 1.65
CA PRO A 232 -19.86 4.54 1.88
C PRO A 232 -19.67 3.03 2.06
N LEU A 233 -20.33 2.44 3.05
CA LEU A 233 -20.21 1.02 3.41
C LEU A 233 -21.54 0.27 3.28
N HIS A 234 -21.45 -1.04 3.12
CA HIS A 234 -22.59 -1.91 2.83
C HIS A 234 -23.59 -2.04 3.99
N ASN A 235 -23.17 -1.71 5.20
CA ASN A 235 -24.01 -1.73 6.39
C ASN A 235 -24.82 -0.42 6.60
N GLY A 236 -24.85 0.47 5.60
CA GLY A 236 -25.57 1.74 5.65
C GLY A 236 -24.86 2.84 6.44
N THR A 237 -23.63 2.60 6.90
CA THR A 237 -22.78 3.65 7.49
C THR A 237 -21.81 4.22 6.45
N VAL A 238 -21.26 5.39 6.74
CA VAL A 238 -20.13 5.97 6.01
C VAL A 238 -18.94 6.08 6.95
N SER A 239 -17.78 5.58 6.51
CA SER A 239 -16.50 5.75 7.22
C SER A 239 -15.96 7.13 6.89
N VAL A 240 -15.70 7.94 7.92
CA VAL A 240 -15.20 9.30 7.77
C VAL A 240 -13.97 9.49 8.63
N GLY A 241 -12.84 9.79 7.99
CA GLY A 241 -11.58 10.04 8.66
C GLY A 241 -10.90 11.29 8.19
N VAL A 242 -10.17 11.91 9.09
CA VAL A 242 -9.32 13.08 8.84
C VAL A 242 -7.87 12.68 9.07
N VAL A 243 -7.02 12.97 8.10
CA VAL A 243 -5.59 12.70 8.09
C VAL A 243 -4.86 14.04 8.08
N VAL A 244 -4.10 14.32 9.13
CA VAL A 244 -3.35 15.56 9.30
C VAL A 244 -1.89 15.26 9.60
N SER A 245 -0.99 16.18 9.23
CA SER A 245 0.41 16.08 9.66
C SER A 245 0.52 16.01 11.18
N ASP A 246 1.44 15.19 11.69
CA ASP A 246 1.65 15.00 13.13
C ASP A 246 2.00 16.33 13.82
N ALA A 247 2.76 17.20 13.15
CA ALA A 247 3.07 18.54 13.63
C ALA A 247 1.80 19.39 13.82
N SER A 248 0.93 19.47 12.80
CA SER A 248 -0.34 20.19 12.88
C SER A 248 -1.25 19.58 13.95
N ASN A 249 -1.33 18.25 14.00
CA ASN A 249 -2.13 17.54 14.96
C ASN A 249 -1.75 17.85 16.41
N ARG A 250 -0.44 17.88 16.74
CA ARG A 250 0.05 18.21 18.08
C ARG A 250 -0.36 19.62 18.51
N ILE A 251 -0.29 20.59 17.60
CA ILE A 251 -0.71 21.97 17.86
C ILE A 251 -2.21 22.01 18.16
N LYS A 252 -3.03 21.48 17.23
CA LYS A 252 -4.50 21.49 17.34
C LYS A 252 -4.96 20.72 18.58
N LYS A 253 -4.34 19.59 18.90
CA LYS A 253 -4.69 18.78 20.09
C LYS A 253 -4.60 19.56 21.40
N SER A 254 -3.67 20.50 21.53
CA SER A 254 -3.55 21.32 22.74
C SER A 254 -4.69 22.34 22.92
N GLN A 255 -5.48 22.58 21.86
CA GLN A 255 -6.58 23.54 21.82
C GLN A 255 -7.96 22.88 22.05
N HIS A 256 -8.02 21.57 22.21
CA HIS A 256 -9.26 20.82 22.33
C HIS A 256 -9.30 19.94 23.59
N THR A 257 -10.52 19.72 24.10
CA THR A 257 -10.76 19.00 25.36
C THR A 257 -10.54 17.50 25.24
N ASP A 258 -10.84 16.92 24.08
CA ASP A 258 -10.71 15.49 23.80
C ASP A 258 -10.54 15.21 22.29
N ALA A 259 -10.31 13.94 21.96
CA ALA A 259 -10.07 13.49 20.59
C ALA A 259 -11.31 13.65 19.68
N LYS A 260 -12.53 13.55 20.23
CA LYS A 260 -13.76 13.72 19.45
C LYS A 260 -13.97 15.19 19.10
N ALA A 261 -13.75 16.11 20.05
CA ALA A 261 -13.80 17.54 19.80
C ALA A 261 -12.77 17.98 18.75
N LEU A 262 -11.54 17.45 18.81
CA LEU A 262 -10.51 17.67 17.79
C LEU A 262 -10.92 17.12 16.41
N TYR A 263 -11.41 15.89 16.35
CA TYR A 263 -11.86 15.29 15.08
C TYR A 263 -12.99 16.11 14.44
N LEU A 264 -14.01 16.50 15.23
CA LEU A 264 -15.13 17.29 14.74
C LEU A 264 -14.71 18.69 14.29
N SER A 265 -13.73 19.32 14.96
CA SER A 265 -13.22 20.63 14.55
C SER A 265 -12.45 20.54 13.24
N GLN A 266 -11.61 19.52 13.07
CA GLN A 266 -10.86 19.30 11.82
C GLN A 266 -11.78 18.95 10.66
N LEU A 267 -12.87 18.22 10.91
CA LEU A 267 -13.88 17.89 9.89
C LEU A 267 -14.55 19.13 9.28
N GLN A 268 -14.64 20.24 10.01
CA GLN A 268 -15.17 21.51 9.48
C GLN A 268 -14.28 22.13 8.39
N LEU A 269 -13.04 21.67 8.25
CA LEU A 269 -12.10 22.12 7.22
C LEU A 269 -12.33 21.39 5.88
N THR A 270 -13.39 20.58 5.75
CA THR A 270 -13.76 19.88 4.51
C THR A 270 -15.21 20.18 4.14
N PRO A 271 -15.50 21.35 3.55
CA PRO A 271 -16.87 21.79 3.29
C PRO A 271 -17.68 20.83 2.41
N GLY A 272 -17.07 20.22 1.37
CA GLY A 272 -17.78 19.27 0.52
C GLY A 272 -18.19 18.00 1.27
N LEU A 273 -17.31 17.49 2.13
CA LEU A 273 -17.59 16.34 2.98
C LEU A 273 -18.64 16.67 4.05
N VAL A 274 -18.59 17.85 4.66
CA VAL A 274 -19.61 18.30 5.63
C VAL A 274 -20.98 18.40 4.96
N GLU A 275 -21.04 18.88 3.72
CA GLU A 275 -22.27 18.88 2.93
C GLU A 275 -22.79 17.44 2.69
N LEU A 276 -21.91 16.50 2.31
CA LEU A 276 -22.28 15.09 2.16
C LEU A 276 -22.77 14.46 3.47
N LEU A 277 -22.23 14.87 4.62
CA LEU A 277 -22.72 14.40 5.92
C LEU A 277 -24.12 14.95 6.24
N GLY A 278 -24.40 16.22 5.95
CA GLY A 278 -25.68 16.84 6.28
C GLY A 278 -26.06 16.63 7.76
N ASP A 279 -27.24 16.05 8.00
CA ASP A 279 -27.77 15.74 9.35
C ASP A 279 -27.32 14.36 9.90
N ALA A 280 -26.32 13.72 9.28
CA ALA A 280 -25.82 12.42 9.71
C ALA A 280 -25.36 12.44 11.17
N LYS A 281 -25.43 11.27 11.82
CA LYS A 281 -25.02 11.10 13.21
C LYS A 281 -23.79 10.21 13.30
N LEU A 282 -22.78 10.65 14.04
CA LEU A 282 -21.66 9.81 14.44
C LEU A 282 -22.18 8.69 15.36
N VAL A 283 -22.06 7.44 14.91
CA VAL A 283 -22.56 6.23 15.60
C VAL A 283 -21.46 5.36 16.19
N SER A 284 -20.21 5.83 16.15
CA SER A 284 -19.06 5.15 16.75
C SER A 284 -18.25 6.08 17.65
N ASP A 285 -17.38 5.49 18.47
CA ASP A 285 -16.25 6.20 19.05
C ASP A 285 -15.26 6.62 17.95
N ILE A 286 -14.50 7.68 18.25
CA ILE A 286 -13.40 8.12 17.39
C ILE A 286 -12.18 7.23 17.64
N LYS A 287 -11.63 6.71 16.55
CA LYS A 287 -10.40 5.92 16.54
C LYS A 287 -9.27 6.74 15.96
N THR A 288 -8.04 6.42 16.34
CA THR A 288 -6.84 7.14 15.90
C THR A 288 -5.75 6.18 15.48
N GLY A 289 -4.88 6.62 14.56
CA GLY A 289 -3.69 5.88 14.15
C GLY A 289 -2.60 6.81 13.63
N SER A 290 -1.35 6.52 13.94
CA SER A 290 -0.15 7.20 13.45
C SER A 290 0.84 6.18 12.90
N ASP A 291 2.02 6.62 12.43
CA ASP A 291 3.19 5.77 12.17
C ASP A 291 2.91 4.58 11.25
N TYR A 292 2.11 4.82 10.21
CA TYR A 292 1.74 3.84 9.18
C TYR A 292 2.47 4.12 7.86
N SER A 293 3.62 4.80 7.91
CA SER A 293 4.42 5.07 6.72
C SER A 293 5.84 4.60 6.98
N TYR A 294 6.14 3.38 6.55
CA TYR A 294 7.40 2.69 6.77
C TYR A 294 7.67 1.67 5.68
N HIS A 295 8.94 1.24 5.60
CA HIS A 295 9.42 0.20 4.71
C HIS A 295 10.52 -0.61 5.42
N ALA A 296 10.96 -1.72 4.83
CA ALA A 296 12.13 -2.45 5.30
C ALA A 296 13.41 -1.87 4.67
N SER A 297 14.46 -1.64 5.47
CA SER A 297 15.74 -1.13 4.99
C SER A 297 16.38 -2.07 3.98
N ASP A 298 17.08 -1.47 3.01
CA ASP A 298 17.73 -2.17 1.90
C ASP A 298 16.76 -3.07 1.11
N SER A 299 15.46 -2.75 1.16
CA SER A 299 14.39 -3.50 0.52
C SER A 299 14.35 -4.99 0.91
N LYS A 300 14.82 -5.36 2.10
CA LYS A 300 14.87 -6.76 2.54
C LYS A 300 13.51 -7.23 3.08
N TYR A 301 12.73 -7.85 2.21
CA TYR A 301 11.41 -8.43 2.51
C TYR A 301 11.41 -9.97 2.51
N ALA A 302 12.57 -10.59 2.34
CA ALA A 302 12.76 -12.04 2.30
C ALA A 302 14.13 -12.42 2.88
N GLY A 303 14.25 -13.68 3.30
CA GLY A 303 15.50 -14.32 3.67
C GLY A 303 15.34 -15.85 3.63
N PRO A 304 16.36 -16.61 4.09
CA PRO A 304 16.34 -18.06 4.01
C PRO A 304 15.09 -18.63 4.68
N ASN A 305 14.28 -19.32 3.90
CA ASN A 305 13.01 -19.95 4.26
C ASN A 305 11.92 -19.02 4.80
N TYR A 306 11.99 -17.70 4.54
CA TYR A 306 10.89 -16.79 4.90
C TYR A 306 10.59 -15.69 3.90
N ARG A 307 9.34 -15.22 3.89
CA ARG A 307 8.89 -14.02 3.16
C ARG A 307 8.08 -13.11 4.10
N ILE A 308 8.14 -11.81 3.87
CA ILE A 308 7.35 -10.80 4.59
C ILE A 308 6.29 -10.25 3.63
N ALA A 309 5.03 -10.22 4.07
CA ALA A 309 3.88 -9.84 3.24
C ALA A 309 2.96 -8.81 3.91
N GLY A 310 2.40 -7.90 3.10
CA GLY A 310 1.58 -6.79 3.57
C GLY A 310 2.30 -5.90 4.59
N ASP A 311 1.51 -5.26 5.46
CA ASP A 311 1.95 -4.29 6.46
C ASP A 311 3.05 -4.78 7.43
N ALA A 312 3.36 -6.08 7.44
CA ALA A 312 4.51 -6.63 8.15
C ALA A 312 5.84 -6.04 7.63
N GLY A 313 5.91 -5.77 6.32
CA GLY A 313 7.03 -5.10 5.67
C GLY A 313 6.67 -3.72 5.10
N ALA A 314 5.65 -3.66 4.23
CA ALA A 314 5.22 -2.46 3.53
C ALA A 314 3.73 -2.53 3.12
N HIS A 315 3.08 -1.39 2.93
CA HIS A 315 1.62 -1.28 2.73
C HIS A 315 1.12 -1.73 1.35
N LEU A 316 1.15 -3.04 1.06
CA LEU A 316 0.70 -3.65 -0.21
C LEU A 316 0.27 -5.13 -0.01
N ALA A 317 -0.92 -5.36 0.58
CA ALA A 317 -1.30 -6.68 1.07
C ALA A 317 -1.34 -7.81 0.01
N PHE A 318 -2.10 -7.62 -1.07
CA PHE A 318 -2.33 -8.67 -2.07
C PHE A 318 -1.13 -8.91 -2.98
N THR A 319 -0.53 -7.84 -3.51
CA THR A 319 0.68 -7.93 -4.34
C THR A 319 1.80 -8.66 -3.60
N ASN A 320 2.09 -8.26 -2.36
CA ASN A 320 3.14 -8.90 -1.56
C ASN A 320 2.78 -10.33 -1.18
N GLY A 321 1.51 -10.61 -0.89
CA GLY A 321 1.06 -11.97 -0.61
C GLY A 321 1.21 -12.90 -1.83
N MET A 322 0.89 -12.38 -3.03
CA MET A 322 1.07 -13.09 -4.29
C MET A 322 2.54 -13.38 -4.58
N THR A 323 3.43 -12.40 -4.45
CA THR A 323 4.85 -12.61 -4.70
C THR A 323 5.48 -13.55 -3.66
N ALA A 324 5.01 -13.50 -2.39
CA ALA A 324 5.42 -14.46 -1.37
C ALA A 324 5.03 -15.89 -1.75
N ALA A 325 3.76 -16.10 -2.14
CA ALA A 325 3.28 -17.42 -2.57
C ALA A 325 4.03 -17.93 -3.82
N ALA A 326 4.21 -17.07 -4.83
CA ALA A 326 4.90 -17.41 -6.07
C ALA A 326 6.37 -17.77 -5.83
N THR A 327 7.10 -16.97 -5.06
CA THR A 327 8.53 -17.18 -4.84
C THR A 327 8.81 -18.39 -3.95
N ILE A 328 7.96 -18.66 -2.95
CA ILE A 328 8.03 -19.90 -2.16
C ILE A 328 7.75 -21.12 -3.07
N SER A 329 6.70 -21.05 -3.90
CA SER A 329 6.37 -22.13 -4.84
C SER A 329 7.53 -22.41 -5.81
N ALA A 330 8.16 -21.35 -6.32
CA ALA A 330 9.30 -21.45 -7.24
C ALA A 330 10.53 -22.09 -6.57
N SER A 331 10.84 -21.70 -5.33
CA SER A 331 11.93 -22.31 -4.55
C SER A 331 11.66 -23.80 -4.28
N ILE A 332 10.44 -24.17 -3.86
CA ILE A 332 10.09 -25.57 -3.60
C ILE A 332 10.16 -26.42 -4.89
N ARG A 333 9.76 -25.85 -6.03
CA ARG A 333 9.75 -26.54 -7.34
C ARG A 333 11.10 -26.54 -8.06
N GLY A 334 12.11 -25.85 -7.53
CA GLY A 334 13.42 -25.73 -8.18
C GLY A 334 13.40 -24.95 -9.50
N GLN A 335 12.44 -24.02 -9.67
CA GLN A 335 12.34 -23.17 -10.87
C GLN A 335 13.44 -22.11 -10.93
N CYS A 336 13.94 -21.72 -9.76
CA CYS A 336 15.10 -20.86 -9.56
C CYS A 336 15.74 -21.22 -8.21
N SER A 337 16.92 -20.68 -7.94
CA SER A 337 17.51 -20.74 -6.61
C SER A 337 16.64 -19.98 -5.59
N GLU A 338 16.78 -20.31 -4.31
CA GLU A 338 16.12 -19.53 -3.26
C GLU A 338 16.61 -18.08 -3.24
N GLU A 339 17.89 -17.84 -3.53
CA GLU A 339 18.46 -16.49 -3.61
C GLU A 339 17.78 -15.63 -4.67
N GLU A 340 17.62 -16.16 -5.89
CA GLU A 340 16.88 -15.48 -6.96
C GLU A 340 15.42 -15.23 -6.55
N ALA A 341 14.77 -16.18 -5.88
CA ALA A 341 13.39 -16.04 -5.40
C ALA A 341 13.25 -14.97 -4.30
N MET A 342 14.21 -14.89 -3.39
CA MET A 342 14.28 -13.88 -2.32
C MET A 342 14.46 -12.49 -2.90
N GLU A 343 15.38 -12.36 -3.87
CA GLU A 343 15.67 -11.10 -4.54
C GLU A 343 14.48 -10.65 -5.37
N PHE A 344 13.83 -11.57 -6.10
CA PHE A 344 12.60 -11.30 -6.85
C PHE A 344 11.50 -10.73 -5.94
N HIS A 345 11.20 -11.40 -4.82
CA HIS A 345 10.18 -10.95 -3.86
C HIS A 345 10.50 -9.54 -3.36
N SER A 346 11.73 -9.37 -2.88
CA SER A 346 12.21 -8.12 -2.29
C SER A 346 12.14 -6.95 -3.27
N LYS A 347 12.62 -7.16 -4.50
CA LYS A 347 12.57 -6.17 -5.58
C LYS A 347 11.13 -5.87 -5.99
N LYS A 348 10.28 -6.88 -6.21
CA LYS A 348 8.88 -6.62 -6.63
C LYS A 348 8.10 -5.83 -5.57
N VAL A 349 8.30 -6.14 -4.27
CA VAL A 349 7.70 -5.35 -3.18
C VAL A 349 8.22 -3.91 -3.18
N ALA A 350 9.54 -3.72 -3.29
CA ALA A 350 10.15 -2.39 -3.31
C ALA A 350 9.69 -1.56 -4.50
N ILE A 351 9.62 -2.18 -5.68
CA ILE A 351 9.10 -1.62 -6.91
C ILE A 351 7.69 -1.07 -6.66
N SER A 352 6.73 -1.95 -6.35
CA SER A 352 5.33 -1.55 -6.21
C SER A 352 5.15 -0.47 -5.14
N TYR A 353 5.88 -0.59 -4.02
CA TYR A 353 5.84 0.40 -2.94
C TYR A 353 6.37 1.76 -3.39
N THR A 354 7.49 1.81 -4.11
CA THR A 354 8.06 3.04 -4.67
C THR A 354 7.08 3.71 -5.64
N ARG A 355 6.46 2.97 -6.56
CA ARG A 355 5.49 3.53 -7.52
C ARG A 355 4.33 4.19 -6.80
N PHE A 356 3.77 3.48 -5.82
CA PHE A 356 2.68 3.99 -4.99
C PHE A 356 3.09 5.26 -4.24
N LEU A 357 4.28 5.24 -3.62
CA LEU A 357 4.78 6.36 -2.82
C LEU A 357 4.99 7.63 -3.65
N MET A 358 5.48 7.50 -4.88
CA MET A 358 5.69 8.64 -5.79
C MET A 358 4.38 9.37 -6.09
N VAL A 359 3.32 8.62 -6.43
CA VAL A 359 2.00 9.20 -6.67
C VAL A 359 1.44 9.84 -5.40
N VAL A 360 1.58 9.17 -4.26
CA VAL A 360 1.15 9.71 -2.96
C VAL A 360 1.86 11.04 -2.68
N LEU A 361 3.18 11.12 -2.84
CA LEU A 361 3.94 12.35 -2.60
C LEU A 361 3.52 13.48 -3.53
N SER A 362 3.23 13.20 -4.80
CA SER A 362 2.70 14.18 -5.76
C SER A 362 1.34 14.73 -5.32
N ILE A 363 0.44 13.86 -4.85
CA ILE A 363 -0.88 14.27 -4.33
C ILE A 363 -0.72 15.10 -3.03
N TYR A 364 0.13 14.67 -2.09
CA TYR A 364 0.40 15.43 -0.87
C TYR A 364 0.97 16.81 -1.17
N LYS A 365 1.84 16.93 -2.18
CA LYS A 365 2.37 18.24 -2.60
C LYS A 365 1.24 19.15 -3.08
N GLN A 366 0.28 18.63 -3.85
CA GLN A 366 -0.90 19.40 -4.27
C GLN A 366 -1.81 19.79 -3.08
N ILE A 367 -2.05 18.87 -2.14
CA ILE A 367 -2.87 19.12 -0.93
C ILE A 367 -2.27 20.25 -0.07
N HIS A 368 -0.95 20.28 0.05
CA HIS A 368 -0.22 21.26 0.86
C HIS A 368 0.10 22.57 0.11
N GLN A 369 -0.27 22.68 -1.17
CA GLN A 369 0.00 23.86 -2.00
C GLN A 369 -1.20 24.08 -2.93
N GLN A 370 -2.38 24.30 -2.36
CA GLN A 370 -3.61 24.35 -3.16
C GLN A 370 -3.61 25.54 -4.11
N GLU A 371 -3.02 26.67 -3.72
CA GLU A 371 -2.89 27.85 -4.59
C GLU A 371 -1.97 27.64 -5.81
N SER A 372 -1.18 26.56 -5.81
CA SER A 372 -0.24 26.25 -6.90
C SER A 372 -0.76 25.16 -7.83
N PRO A 373 -0.58 25.30 -9.16
CA PRO A 373 -0.86 24.25 -10.14
C PRO A 373 0.24 23.17 -10.07
N VAL A 374 0.18 22.30 -9.06
CA VAL A 374 1.23 21.28 -8.80
C VAL A 374 1.08 20.06 -9.71
N ILE A 375 -0.14 19.53 -9.81
CA ILE A 375 -0.46 18.39 -10.69
C ILE A 375 -1.45 18.78 -11.80
N SER A 376 -2.00 19.99 -11.77
CA SER A 376 -2.86 20.55 -12.83
C SER A 376 -2.14 21.69 -13.55
N ASP A 377 -2.59 22.07 -14.74
CA ASP A 377 -2.14 23.29 -15.42
C ASP A 377 -2.95 24.53 -14.95
N LEU A 378 -2.51 25.73 -15.34
CA LEU A 378 -3.12 27.01 -14.90
C LEU A 378 -4.55 27.21 -15.41
N ASP A 379 -4.85 26.70 -16.60
CA ASP A 379 -6.13 26.81 -17.30
C ASP A 379 -7.09 25.64 -17.02
N GLU A 380 -6.65 24.63 -16.27
CA GLU A 380 -7.48 23.50 -15.87
C GLU A 380 -8.38 23.85 -14.68
N ASP A 381 -9.67 23.50 -14.77
CA ASP A 381 -10.64 23.67 -13.70
C ASP A 381 -10.77 22.44 -12.79
N ASN A 382 -10.06 21.35 -13.08
CA ASN A 382 -10.03 20.09 -12.32
C ASN A 382 -8.68 19.36 -12.42
N PHE A 383 -8.64 18.05 -12.11
CA PHE A 383 -7.43 17.21 -12.09
C PHE A 383 -7.50 15.99 -13.03
N ASP A 384 -8.44 15.94 -13.97
CA ASP A 384 -8.70 14.71 -14.75
C ASP A 384 -7.50 14.30 -15.63
N ARG A 385 -6.80 15.28 -16.24
CA ARG A 385 -5.57 15.02 -17.01
C ARG A 385 -4.48 14.38 -16.15
N ALA A 386 -4.23 14.97 -14.97
CA ALA A 386 -3.29 14.45 -14.00
C ALA A 386 -3.61 12.98 -13.65
N PHE A 387 -4.90 12.70 -13.50
CA PHE A 387 -5.39 11.38 -13.09
C PHE A 387 -5.18 10.34 -14.17
N GLU A 388 -5.22 10.68 -15.46
CA GLU A 388 -4.83 9.75 -16.53
C GLU A 388 -3.35 9.35 -16.46
N PHE A 389 -2.44 10.27 -16.07
CA PHE A 389 -1.02 9.93 -15.89
C PHE A 389 -0.78 9.00 -14.70
N ILE A 390 -1.45 9.21 -13.57
CA ILE A 390 -1.25 8.40 -12.36
C ILE A 390 -2.16 7.17 -12.27
N LYS A 391 -3.14 7.06 -13.17
CA LYS A 391 -4.11 5.94 -13.29
C LYS A 391 -3.48 4.56 -13.17
N PRO A 392 -2.34 4.26 -13.84
CA PRO A 392 -1.72 2.94 -13.77
C PRO A 392 -1.39 2.51 -12.33
N VAL A 393 -1.08 3.46 -11.46
CA VAL A 393 -0.73 3.22 -10.06
C VAL A 393 -1.97 3.30 -9.18
N ILE A 394 -2.80 4.35 -9.30
CA ILE A 394 -3.97 4.55 -8.41
C ILE A 394 -5.10 3.54 -8.64
N GLN A 395 -5.11 2.86 -9.78
CA GLN A 395 -6.02 1.71 -10.04
C GLN A 395 -5.33 0.35 -9.82
N GLY A 396 -4.04 0.35 -9.47
CA GLY A 396 -3.22 -0.85 -9.23
C GLY A 396 -2.88 -1.66 -10.47
N MET A 397 -3.06 -1.10 -11.67
CA MET A 397 -2.79 -1.77 -12.95
C MET A 397 -1.32 -2.14 -13.10
N ALA A 398 -0.41 -1.30 -12.60
CA ALA A 398 1.03 -1.52 -12.69
C ALA A 398 1.50 -2.82 -11.98
N ASP A 399 0.67 -3.38 -11.10
CA ASP A 399 0.98 -4.61 -10.36
C ASP A 399 0.24 -5.84 -10.88
N THR A 400 -0.81 -5.65 -11.69
CA THR A 400 -1.73 -6.73 -12.11
C THR A 400 -1.89 -6.89 -13.62
N GLU A 401 -1.47 -5.90 -14.40
CA GLU A 401 -1.59 -5.88 -15.84
C GLU A 401 -0.22 -5.73 -16.51
N LYS A 402 -0.06 -6.32 -17.70
CA LYS A 402 1.08 -6.05 -18.56
C LYS A 402 0.88 -4.69 -19.24
N LEU A 403 1.50 -3.66 -18.67
CA LEU A 403 1.51 -2.32 -19.26
C LEU A 403 2.68 -2.13 -20.22
N THR A 404 2.53 -1.24 -21.20
CA THR A 404 3.65 -0.85 -22.05
C THR A 404 4.64 -0.02 -21.24
N GLU A 405 5.92 -0.15 -21.57
CA GLU A 405 7.00 0.63 -20.95
C GLU A 405 6.74 2.14 -21.09
N SER A 406 6.17 2.57 -22.22
CA SER A 406 5.80 3.98 -22.47
C SER A 406 4.76 4.53 -21.49
N VAL A 407 3.73 3.74 -21.12
CA VAL A 407 2.69 4.18 -20.18
C VAL A 407 3.30 4.36 -18.80
N LEU A 408 4.11 3.40 -18.37
CA LEU A 408 4.78 3.45 -17.08
C LEU A 408 5.79 4.59 -16.99
N GLN A 409 6.55 4.83 -18.07
CA GLN A 409 7.46 5.96 -18.16
C GLN A 409 6.73 7.30 -18.09
N SER A 410 5.54 7.42 -18.71
CA SER A 410 4.76 8.66 -18.63
C SER A 410 4.29 8.97 -17.20
N THR A 411 3.87 7.96 -16.43
CA THR A 411 3.52 8.11 -15.02
C THR A 411 4.72 8.57 -14.19
N LEU A 412 5.90 8.00 -14.48
CA LEU A 412 7.16 8.34 -13.84
C LEU A 412 7.55 9.79 -14.09
N ASP A 413 7.60 10.19 -15.36
CA ASP A 413 8.00 11.53 -15.77
C ASP A 413 7.06 12.57 -15.16
N PHE A 414 5.76 12.29 -15.15
CA PHE A 414 4.77 13.13 -14.48
C PHE A 414 5.10 13.32 -12.99
N CYS A 415 5.25 12.23 -12.22
CA CYS A 415 5.51 12.35 -10.78
C CYS A 415 6.88 12.98 -10.48
N ALA A 416 7.91 12.67 -11.26
CA ALA A 416 9.24 13.25 -11.11
C ALA A 416 9.22 14.76 -11.35
N ASN A 417 8.54 15.21 -12.40
CA ASN A 417 8.33 16.63 -12.68
C ASN A 417 7.48 17.31 -11.59
N THR A 418 6.48 16.63 -11.03
CA THR A 418 5.72 17.19 -9.90
C THR A 418 6.61 17.42 -8.68
N LEU A 419 7.44 16.45 -8.30
CA LEU A 419 8.25 16.54 -7.09
C LEU A 419 9.41 17.53 -7.24
N ALA A 420 10.05 17.53 -8.41
CA ALA A 420 11.14 18.42 -8.78
C ALA A 420 10.82 19.03 -10.16
N PRO A 421 10.02 20.12 -10.22
CA PRO A 421 9.69 20.79 -11.47
C PRO A 421 10.95 21.33 -12.11
N MET A 422 10.95 21.39 -13.44
CA MET A 422 12.14 21.71 -14.22
C MET A 422 11.71 22.56 -15.41
N ASP A 423 12.35 23.71 -15.60
CA ASP A 423 12.22 24.49 -16.83
C ASP A 423 12.96 23.73 -17.95
N PRO A 424 12.25 23.22 -18.99
CA PRO A 424 12.88 22.40 -20.03
C PRO A 424 13.95 23.16 -20.82
N GLU A 425 13.75 24.45 -21.08
CA GLU A 425 14.70 25.26 -21.84
C GLU A 425 15.93 25.59 -21.00
N MET A 426 15.73 25.94 -19.74
CA MET A 426 16.84 26.15 -18.80
C MET A 426 17.65 24.87 -18.61
N HIS A 427 16.97 23.73 -18.47
CA HIS A 427 17.62 22.44 -18.34
C HIS A 427 18.44 22.09 -19.59
N GLU A 428 17.92 22.35 -20.80
CA GLU A 428 18.69 22.12 -22.03
C GLU A 428 19.94 23.01 -22.11
N ARG A 429 19.83 24.28 -21.72
CA ARG A 429 20.96 25.23 -21.66
C ARG A 429 22.02 24.79 -20.64
N VAL A 430 21.60 24.34 -19.45
CA VAL A 430 22.51 23.83 -18.41
C VAL A 430 23.12 22.49 -18.83
N ALA A 431 22.34 21.59 -19.44
CA ALA A 431 22.82 20.29 -19.91
C ALA A 431 23.91 20.39 -20.97
N LYS A 432 23.82 21.40 -21.85
CA LYS A 432 24.88 21.73 -22.82
C LYS A 432 26.18 22.19 -22.14
N ARG A 433 26.08 22.92 -21.02
CA ARG A 433 27.24 23.44 -20.26
C ARG A 433 27.86 22.38 -19.33
N TYR A 434 27.04 21.55 -18.69
CA TYR A 434 27.46 20.59 -17.66
C TYR A 434 26.89 19.18 -17.89
N PRO A 435 27.15 18.53 -19.04
CA PRO A 435 26.52 17.26 -19.40
C PRO A 435 26.81 16.12 -18.42
N SER A 436 28.00 16.11 -17.81
CA SER A 436 28.40 15.09 -16.82
C SER A 436 27.62 15.16 -15.50
N LEU A 437 27.01 16.31 -15.19
CA LEU A 437 26.27 16.52 -13.95
C LEU A 437 24.78 16.18 -14.08
N MET A 438 24.27 16.09 -15.32
CA MET A 438 22.85 15.86 -15.65
C MET A 438 22.34 14.47 -15.28
N SER A 439 23.24 13.50 -15.16
CA SER A 439 22.85 12.13 -14.85
C SER A 439 22.25 12.05 -13.45
N ILE A 440 20.99 11.62 -13.38
CA ILE A 440 20.29 11.28 -12.12
C ILE A 440 20.86 10.03 -11.42
N TRP A 441 21.80 9.34 -12.06
CA TRP A 441 22.51 8.17 -11.53
C TRP A 441 23.83 8.54 -10.83
N GLY A 442 24.26 9.79 -10.96
CA GLY A 442 25.44 10.30 -10.27
C GLY A 442 25.20 10.52 -8.78
N PRO A 443 26.27 10.69 -7.97
CA PRO A 443 26.13 11.02 -6.56
C PRO A 443 25.41 12.36 -6.37
N VAL A 444 24.64 12.47 -5.27
CA VAL A 444 24.15 13.76 -4.78
C VAL A 444 25.37 14.60 -4.40
N LEU A 445 25.51 15.78 -5.01
CA LEU A 445 26.63 16.67 -4.74
C LEU A 445 26.29 17.62 -3.60
N GLU A 446 27.13 17.68 -2.58
CA GLU A 446 26.99 18.64 -1.48
C GLU A 446 27.13 20.09 -2.00
N PRO A 447 26.48 21.08 -1.36
CA PRO A 447 26.45 22.46 -1.85
C PRO A 447 27.82 23.05 -2.20
N GLN A 448 28.84 22.76 -1.38
CA GLN A 448 30.20 23.24 -1.60
C GLN A 448 30.86 22.57 -2.82
N ALA A 449 30.77 21.24 -2.93
CA ALA A 449 31.34 20.50 -4.06
C ALA A 449 30.66 20.87 -5.38
N LEU A 450 29.38 21.22 -5.33
CA LEU A 450 28.64 21.71 -6.48
C LEU A 450 29.13 23.12 -6.87
N ALA A 451 29.25 24.03 -5.91
CA ALA A 451 29.75 25.39 -6.13
C ALA A 451 31.17 25.39 -6.72
N ASP A 452 32.03 24.46 -6.33
CA ASP A 452 33.38 24.32 -6.86
C ASP A 452 33.40 23.94 -8.36
N ILE A 453 32.33 23.33 -8.88
CA ILE A 453 32.21 22.89 -10.28
C ILE A 453 31.50 23.93 -11.15
N ILE A 454 30.41 24.51 -10.66
CA ILE A 454 29.54 25.40 -11.44
C ILE A 454 29.73 26.89 -11.13
N GLY A 455 30.45 27.23 -10.07
CA GLY A 455 30.68 28.62 -9.65
C GLY A 455 29.38 29.38 -9.38
N ASP A 456 29.32 30.62 -9.88
CA ASP A 456 28.18 31.55 -9.73
C ASP A 456 27.10 31.40 -10.82
N ASP A 457 27.13 30.32 -11.61
CA ASP A 457 26.13 30.05 -12.65
C ASP A 457 24.77 29.75 -12.00
N LYS A 458 23.95 30.80 -11.84
CA LYS A 458 22.66 30.72 -11.15
C LYS A 458 21.67 29.75 -11.79
N GLU A 459 21.62 29.71 -13.12
CA GLU A 459 20.79 28.74 -13.84
C GLU A 459 21.27 27.31 -13.55
N ALA A 460 22.58 27.07 -13.54
CA ALA A 460 23.11 25.78 -13.16
C ALA A 460 22.84 25.45 -11.69
N GLN A 461 22.96 26.41 -10.75
CA GLN A 461 22.65 26.17 -9.34
C GLN A 461 21.19 25.75 -9.13
N GLU A 462 20.26 26.37 -9.84
CA GLU A 462 18.83 26.05 -9.80
C GLU A 462 18.56 24.66 -10.37
N VAL A 463 19.04 24.38 -11.59
CA VAL A 463 18.92 23.06 -12.23
C VAL A 463 19.61 21.95 -11.42
N MET A 464 20.74 22.23 -10.78
CA MET A 464 21.45 21.23 -9.97
C MET A 464 20.76 20.95 -8.64
N LYS A 465 20.04 21.92 -8.07
CA LYS A 465 19.18 21.69 -6.91
C LYS A 465 18.06 20.71 -7.25
N GLU A 466 17.45 20.85 -8.44
CA GLU A 466 16.44 19.94 -8.96
C GLU A 466 17.02 18.55 -9.28
N ILE A 467 18.16 18.49 -9.97
CA ILE A 467 18.84 17.22 -10.27
C ILE A 467 19.30 16.53 -8.99
N ASN A 468 19.83 17.24 -8.00
CA ASN A 468 20.19 16.65 -6.71
C ASN A 468 18.95 16.16 -5.95
N ALA A 469 17.83 16.86 -6.01
CA ALA A 469 16.56 16.38 -5.47
C ALA A 469 16.13 15.07 -6.18
N ARG A 470 16.22 15.01 -7.52
CA ARG A 470 15.94 13.79 -8.29
C ARG A 470 16.94 12.67 -8.00
N LYS A 471 18.23 12.96 -7.80
CA LYS A 471 19.27 12.00 -7.37
C LYS A 471 18.99 11.48 -5.96
N ALA A 472 18.54 12.34 -5.04
CA ALA A 472 18.16 11.93 -3.69
C ALA A 472 16.93 11.02 -3.73
N VAL A 473 15.90 11.39 -4.51
CA VAL A 473 14.73 10.54 -4.79
C VAL A 473 15.20 9.23 -5.45
N ASN A 474 16.08 9.26 -6.45
CA ASN A 474 16.59 8.08 -7.13
C ASN A 474 17.45 7.18 -6.22
N LYS A 475 18.28 7.75 -5.35
CA LYS A 475 19.08 6.99 -4.38
C LYS A 475 18.21 6.30 -3.32
N VAL A 476 17.07 6.90 -2.97
CA VAL A 476 16.11 6.33 -2.02
C VAL A 476 15.20 5.30 -2.69
N TYR A 477 14.90 5.45 -3.99
CA TYR A 477 13.82 4.72 -4.66
C TYR A 477 14.19 3.96 -5.96
N ASN A 478 15.43 4.06 -6.45
CA ASN A 478 16.04 3.38 -7.62
C ASN A 478 15.10 3.16 -8.84
N TRP A 479 14.43 4.21 -9.29
CA TRP A 479 13.14 4.10 -9.99
C TRP A 479 13.17 3.63 -11.45
N ALA A 480 14.30 3.73 -12.19
CA ALA A 480 14.31 3.27 -13.60
C ALA A 480 14.42 1.74 -13.75
N GLU A 481 14.86 1.01 -12.72
CA GLU A 481 14.84 -0.46 -12.71
C GLU A 481 13.46 -1.03 -12.33
N HIS A 482 12.47 -0.17 -12.10
CA HIS A 482 11.32 -0.51 -11.28
C HIS A 482 9.99 -0.48 -12.01
N PHE A 483 9.97 -0.53 -13.35
CA PHE A 483 8.72 -0.50 -14.12
C PHE A 483 8.46 -1.73 -15.00
N GLY A 484 9.39 -2.68 -15.10
CA GLY A 484 9.16 -3.97 -15.76
C GLY A 484 8.40 -5.00 -14.89
N ASP A 485 7.72 -5.94 -15.53
CA ASP A 485 7.29 -7.21 -14.91
C ASP A 485 8.43 -8.21 -14.76
N ASN A 486 9.50 -7.97 -15.51
CA ASN A 486 10.75 -8.71 -15.43
C ASN A 486 11.56 -8.19 -14.24
N VAL A 487 11.82 -9.07 -13.27
CA VAL A 487 12.73 -8.80 -12.16
C VAL A 487 13.84 -9.85 -12.24
N ASN A 488 15.07 -9.40 -12.53
CA ASN A 488 16.26 -10.24 -12.67
C ASN A 488 16.14 -11.38 -13.68
N GLY A 489 15.45 -11.15 -14.80
CA GLY A 489 15.22 -12.17 -15.82
C GLY A 489 14.10 -13.15 -15.49
N PHE A 490 13.25 -12.86 -14.49
CA PHE A 490 12.10 -13.70 -14.13
C PHE A 490 10.77 -12.94 -14.21
N THR A 491 9.70 -13.68 -14.46
CA THR A 491 8.31 -13.22 -14.37
C THR A 491 7.48 -14.19 -13.52
N VAL A 492 6.39 -13.70 -12.93
CA VAL A 492 5.47 -14.56 -12.16
C VAL A 492 4.59 -15.37 -13.11
N VAL A 493 4.48 -16.67 -12.83
CA VAL A 493 3.46 -17.54 -13.44
C VAL A 493 2.21 -17.52 -12.56
N LEU A 494 1.20 -16.74 -12.95
CA LEU A 494 -0.10 -16.68 -12.26
C LEU A 494 -1.10 -17.68 -12.85
N LYS A 495 -0.80 -18.98 -12.69
CA LYS A 495 -1.65 -20.06 -13.13
C LYS A 495 -1.81 -21.10 -12.02
N GLN A 496 -3.05 -21.43 -11.67
CA GLN A 496 -3.33 -22.46 -10.67
C GLN A 496 -2.70 -23.80 -11.07
N GLY A 497 -2.06 -24.46 -10.11
CA GLY A 497 -1.29 -25.69 -10.29
C GLY A 497 0.08 -25.47 -10.91
N SER A 498 0.46 -24.23 -11.21
CA SER A 498 1.76 -23.86 -11.78
C SER A 498 2.27 -22.53 -11.24
N LEU A 499 1.75 -22.06 -10.10
CA LEU A 499 2.20 -20.83 -9.46
C LEU A 499 3.71 -20.89 -9.19
N GLY A 500 4.43 -19.83 -9.54
CA GLY A 500 5.88 -19.84 -9.46
C GLY A 500 6.53 -18.73 -10.25
N LEU A 501 7.79 -18.94 -10.62
CA LEU A 501 8.59 -18.04 -11.45
C LEU A 501 9.02 -18.78 -12.73
N GLN A 502 9.12 -18.04 -13.82
CA GLN A 502 9.72 -18.50 -15.07
C GLN A 502 10.69 -17.46 -15.61
N ARG A 503 11.68 -17.88 -16.40
CA ARG A 503 12.57 -16.94 -17.08
C ARG A 503 11.75 -16.06 -18.04
N ALA A 504 12.07 -14.78 -18.06
CA ALA A 504 11.56 -13.83 -19.03
C ALA A 504 12.25 -14.09 -20.39
N ASP A 505 11.47 -14.04 -21.46
CA ASP A 505 11.95 -14.19 -22.84
C ASP A 505 12.75 -12.96 -23.33
#